data_AF-A0A7C7JY29-F1
#
_entry.id   AF-A0A7C7JY29-F1
#
_cell.length_a   1.000
_cell.length_b   1.000
_cell.length_c   1.000
_cell.angle_alpha   90.00
_cell.angle_beta   90.00
_cell.angle_gamma   90.00
#
_symmetry.space_group_name_H-M   'P 1'
#
loop_
_entity.id
_entity.type
_entity.pdbx_description
1 polymer ?
#
loop_
_entity_poly.entity_id
_entity_poly.type
_entity_poly.pdbx_seq_one_letter_code
_entity_poly.pdbx_strand_id
1 'polypeptide(L)'
;MGRIKHKEFGSDFHYCFNKKWLSQKPNQFLTAKTNFISGRAALYSLIQYGIKTHNWKNIYLPSYYCHEVEDYIKDLPVKIIIYKDNPLNKKIINLKEEQNSAIIAVDYFGNKKHVEKTYQETSIIKDVTHNLKSIKKTETDYAFASLRKELPVPTGGIIFSNKNKNLPEGKNVFEANKIALLKLNAMFLKTQYLLGEIDDKELFRKHFIDSEKAFSNKLKDAKNSYLSNEILKHLEITSILDQKQKNISF
;
A
#
# COMPACT_ATOMS: atom_id res chain seq x y z
N MET A 1 16.85 -27.74 -4.46
CA MET A 1 15.82 -26.69 -4.69
C MET A 1 16.03 -26.14 -6.10
N GLY A 2 15.06 -26.29 -6.99
CA GLY A 2 15.16 -25.85 -8.40
C GLY A 2 15.40 -24.34 -8.53
N ARG A 3 16.06 -23.92 -9.62
CA ARG A 3 16.31 -22.50 -9.92
C ARG A 3 15.01 -21.85 -10.40
N ILE A 4 14.56 -20.80 -9.73
CA ILE A 4 13.40 -19.98 -10.16
C ILE A 4 13.66 -19.46 -11.58
N LYS A 5 12.73 -19.75 -12.51
CA LYS A 5 12.79 -19.22 -13.88
C LYS A 5 12.29 -17.78 -13.91
N HIS A 6 12.91 -16.91 -14.72
CA HIS A 6 12.45 -15.53 -14.95
C HIS A 6 11.22 -15.50 -15.89
N LYS A 7 10.10 -16.09 -15.46
CA LYS A 7 8.86 -16.21 -16.26
C LYS A 7 7.93 -14.98 -16.13
N GLU A 8 8.09 -14.15 -15.09
CA GLU A 8 7.12 -13.10 -14.75
C GLU A 8 7.81 -11.80 -14.33
N PHE A 9 7.26 -10.67 -14.78
CA PHE A 9 7.60 -9.32 -14.33
C PHE A 9 6.30 -8.56 -13.98
N GLY A 10 6.28 -7.84 -12.85
CA GLY A 10 5.22 -6.86 -12.56
C GLY A 10 3.85 -7.39 -12.10
N SER A 11 3.78 -8.50 -11.35
CA SER A 11 2.53 -9.06 -10.79
C SER A 11 2.61 -9.35 -9.28
N ASP A 12 1.50 -9.76 -8.64
CA ASP A 12 1.46 -10.12 -7.21
C ASP A 12 2.60 -11.05 -6.80
N PHE A 13 3.15 -10.88 -5.60
CA PHE A 13 4.29 -11.68 -5.15
C PHE A 13 3.96 -13.18 -5.10
N HIS A 14 4.97 -14.01 -5.35
CA HIS A 14 4.94 -15.42 -4.98
C HIS A 14 5.37 -15.56 -3.52
N TYR A 15 5.16 -16.73 -2.91
CA TYR A 15 5.61 -16.96 -1.55
C TYR A 15 7.13 -17.14 -1.50
N CYS A 16 7.81 -16.33 -0.68
CA CYS A 16 9.27 -16.30 -0.57
C CYS A 16 9.78 -17.24 0.54
N PHE A 17 10.30 -18.41 0.17
CA PHE A 17 10.90 -19.37 1.11
C PHE A 17 12.37 -19.08 1.46
N ASN A 18 13.03 -18.21 0.70
CA ASN A 18 14.46 -18.00 0.89
C ASN A 18 14.72 -17.28 2.22
N LYS A 19 15.52 -17.91 3.09
CA LYS A 19 15.88 -17.40 4.42
C LYS A 19 16.46 -15.98 4.38
N LYS A 20 17.09 -15.55 3.28
CA LYS A 20 17.62 -14.18 3.14
C LYS A 20 16.53 -13.08 3.14
N TRP A 21 15.27 -13.46 2.88
CA TRP A 21 14.12 -12.56 2.92
C TRP A 21 13.33 -12.65 4.23
N LEU A 22 13.74 -13.54 5.14
CA LEU A 22 13.05 -13.84 6.38
C LEU A 22 13.89 -13.43 7.58
N SER A 23 13.27 -12.77 8.54
CA SER A 23 13.89 -12.33 9.78
C SER A 23 13.61 -13.30 10.92
N GLN A 24 14.65 -13.65 11.68
CA GLN A 24 14.52 -14.49 12.87
C GLN A 24 13.82 -13.77 14.03
N LYS A 25 13.87 -12.43 14.03
CA LYS A 25 13.21 -11.59 15.02
C LYS A 25 12.13 -10.75 14.34
N PRO A 26 11.07 -10.32 15.06
CA PRO A 26 10.12 -9.39 14.50
C PRO A 26 10.83 -8.12 14.02
N ASN A 27 10.65 -7.77 12.74
CA ASN A 27 11.27 -6.57 12.19
C ASN A 27 10.67 -5.31 12.84
N GLN A 28 11.50 -4.28 12.94
CA GLN A 28 11.14 -2.99 13.53
C GLN A 28 10.97 -1.90 12.45
N PHE A 29 10.79 -2.27 11.17
CA PHE A 29 10.74 -1.28 10.09
C PHE A 29 9.49 -0.40 10.18
N LEU A 30 8.38 -0.94 10.68
CA LEU A 30 7.06 -0.30 10.73
C LEU A 30 6.49 -0.29 12.17
N THR A 31 7.09 0.47 13.09
CA THR A 31 6.66 0.49 14.50
C THR A 31 5.56 1.51 14.81
N ALA A 32 5.53 2.67 14.15
CA ALA A 32 4.56 3.75 14.39
C ALA A 32 3.42 3.77 13.35
N LYS A 33 2.60 2.71 13.32
CA LYS A 33 1.55 2.55 12.31
C LYS A 33 0.27 1.89 12.82
N THR A 34 -0.82 2.11 12.10
CA THR A 34 -2.01 1.26 12.15
C THR A 34 -2.11 0.39 10.90
N ASN A 35 -2.61 -0.84 11.05
CA ASN A 35 -2.65 -1.85 9.98
C ASN A 35 -4.06 -2.04 9.44
N PHE A 36 -4.17 -2.09 8.11
CA PHE A 36 -5.39 -2.31 7.36
C PHE A 36 -5.21 -3.47 6.38
N ILE A 37 -6.30 -4.05 5.92
CA ILE A 37 -6.26 -5.15 4.95
C ILE A 37 -5.65 -4.73 3.60
N SER A 38 -5.73 -3.45 3.23
CA SER A 38 -5.22 -2.94 1.95
C SER A 38 -4.87 -1.45 2.03
N GLY A 39 -4.11 -0.95 1.04
CA GLY A 39 -3.82 0.49 0.93
C GLY A 39 -5.08 1.34 0.74
N ARG A 40 -6.07 0.86 -0.03
CA ARG A 40 -7.37 1.54 -0.20
C ARG A 40 -8.17 1.63 1.10
N ALA A 41 -8.12 0.57 1.93
CA ALA A 41 -8.74 0.61 3.26
C ALA A 41 -8.02 1.58 4.21
N ALA A 42 -6.68 1.62 4.15
CA ALA A 42 -5.90 2.61 4.89
C ALA A 42 -6.26 4.05 4.49
N LEU A 43 -6.33 4.34 3.18
CA LEU A 43 -6.70 5.67 2.69
C LEU A 43 -8.15 6.03 3.08
N TYR A 44 -9.10 5.10 2.90
CA TYR A 44 -10.49 5.30 3.29
C TYR A 44 -10.62 5.68 4.76
N SER A 45 -10.01 4.90 5.66
CA SER A 45 -10.03 5.19 7.10
C SER A 45 -9.30 6.48 7.46
N LEU A 46 -8.22 6.84 6.75
CA LEU A 46 -7.54 8.11 6.95
C LEU A 46 -8.41 9.30 6.55
N ILE A 47 -9.13 9.23 5.43
CA ILE A 47 -10.06 10.28 5.00
C ILE A 47 -11.22 10.39 5.99
N GLN A 48 -11.82 9.28 6.42
CA GLN A 48 -12.86 9.29 7.47
C GLN A 48 -12.38 9.95 8.76
N TYR A 49 -11.15 9.66 9.16
CA TYR A 49 -10.53 10.30 10.31
C TYR A 49 -10.37 11.81 10.11
N GLY A 50 -9.87 12.23 8.94
CA GLY A 50 -9.68 13.64 8.64
C GLY A 50 -10.97 14.43 8.45
N ILE A 51 -12.05 13.82 7.98
CA ILE A 51 -13.40 14.42 8.01
C ILE A 51 -13.78 14.75 9.46
N LYS A 52 -13.58 13.80 10.39
CA LYS A 52 -13.97 13.97 11.80
C LYS A 52 -13.06 14.92 12.58
N THR A 53 -11.77 14.95 12.28
CA THR A 53 -10.76 15.63 13.11
C THR A 53 -10.23 16.92 12.50
N HIS A 54 -10.18 17.02 11.17
CA HIS A 54 -9.69 18.18 10.43
C HIS A 54 -10.78 18.83 9.56
N ASN A 55 -12.02 18.33 9.67
CA ASN A 55 -13.17 18.78 8.88
C ASN A 55 -12.85 18.78 7.38
N TRP A 56 -12.14 17.76 6.88
CA TRP A 56 -11.84 17.66 5.45
C TRP A 56 -13.14 17.59 4.63
N LYS A 57 -13.22 18.46 3.62
CA LYS A 57 -14.29 18.60 2.64
C LYS A 57 -13.80 18.34 1.22
N ASN A 58 -12.53 18.62 0.92
CA ASN A 58 -11.93 18.34 -0.39
C ASN A 58 -10.73 17.40 -0.27
N ILE A 59 -10.65 16.43 -1.18
CA ILE A 59 -9.49 15.54 -1.33
C ILE A 59 -8.93 15.70 -2.73
N TYR A 60 -7.68 16.16 -2.82
CA TYR A 60 -6.96 16.31 -4.06
C TYR A 60 -6.24 15.00 -4.42
N LEU A 61 -6.56 14.45 -5.59
CA LEU A 61 -5.92 13.26 -6.15
C LEU A 61 -5.16 13.59 -7.45
N PRO A 62 -4.01 12.96 -7.71
CA PRO A 62 -3.32 13.14 -8.98
C PRO A 62 -4.09 12.46 -10.12
N SER A 63 -3.94 12.97 -11.34
CA SER A 63 -4.56 12.40 -12.54
C SER A 63 -4.09 10.98 -12.87
N TYR A 64 -2.87 10.60 -12.46
CA TYR A 64 -2.38 9.24 -12.55
C TYR A 64 -2.60 8.52 -11.21
N TYR A 65 -3.80 8.02 -11.00
CA TYR A 65 -4.16 7.29 -9.79
C TYR A 65 -5.08 6.13 -10.13
N CYS A 66 -5.10 5.10 -9.29
CA CYS A 66 -5.88 3.90 -9.56
C CYS A 66 -7.38 4.19 -9.38
N HIS A 67 -8.18 3.99 -10.44
CA HIS A 67 -9.64 4.20 -10.39
C HIS A 67 -10.32 3.36 -9.30
N GLU A 68 -9.83 2.14 -9.02
CA GLU A 68 -10.36 1.32 -7.93
C GLU A 68 -10.21 1.99 -6.57
N VAL A 69 -9.21 2.85 -6.37
CA VAL A 69 -9.00 3.58 -5.11
C VAL A 69 -9.96 4.76 -5.02
N GLU A 70 -10.14 5.51 -6.11
CA GLU A 70 -11.14 6.58 -6.21
C GLU A 70 -12.56 6.05 -5.95
N ASP A 71 -12.91 4.94 -6.61
CA ASP A 71 -14.18 4.24 -6.40
C ASP A 71 -14.38 3.75 -4.96
N TYR A 72 -13.29 3.45 -4.26
CA TYR A 72 -13.35 2.98 -2.87
C TYR A 72 -13.72 4.07 -1.87
N ILE A 73 -13.37 5.33 -2.19
CA ILE A 73 -13.56 6.49 -1.31
C ILE A 73 -14.70 7.42 -1.74
N LYS A 74 -15.32 7.17 -2.90
CA LYS A 74 -16.36 8.05 -3.48
C LYS A 74 -17.63 8.22 -2.64
N ASP A 75 -17.91 7.29 -1.73
CA ASP A 75 -19.06 7.35 -0.82
C ASP A 75 -18.79 8.17 0.45
N LEU A 76 -17.56 8.65 0.64
CA LEU A 76 -17.25 9.58 1.71
C LEU A 76 -17.79 10.97 1.37
N PRO A 77 -18.24 11.76 2.38
CA PRO A 77 -18.81 13.08 2.18
C PRO A 77 -17.71 14.14 1.91
N VAL A 78 -16.91 13.93 0.88
CA VAL A 78 -15.83 14.81 0.43
C VAL A 78 -15.91 14.99 -1.09
N LYS A 79 -15.51 16.15 -1.57
CA LYS A 79 -15.33 16.42 -3.00
C LYS A 79 -13.95 15.92 -3.43
N ILE A 80 -13.91 15.03 -4.42
CA ILE A 80 -12.67 14.63 -5.07
C ILE A 80 -12.30 15.66 -6.13
N ILE A 81 -11.06 16.18 -6.08
CA ILE A 81 -10.54 17.17 -7.03
C ILE A 81 -9.29 16.60 -7.69
N ILE A 82 -9.31 16.47 -9.01
CA ILE A 82 -8.18 15.90 -9.74
C ILE A 82 -7.19 17.00 -10.11
N TYR A 83 -5.91 16.82 -9.77
CA TYR A 83 -4.82 17.67 -10.23
C TYR A 83 -3.90 16.93 -11.19
N LYS A 84 -3.30 17.65 -12.14
CA LYS A 84 -2.45 17.02 -13.17
C LYS A 84 -1.11 16.58 -12.59
N ASP A 85 -0.92 15.27 -12.49
CA ASP A 85 0.35 14.65 -12.12
C ASP A 85 0.46 13.22 -12.63
N ASN A 86 1.69 12.76 -12.86
CA ASN A 86 2.02 11.40 -13.27
C ASN A 86 3.50 11.07 -13.01
N PRO A 87 3.90 9.78 -13.07
CA PRO A 87 5.26 9.34 -12.77
C PRO A 87 6.38 9.95 -13.63
N LEU A 88 6.05 10.50 -14.81
CA LEU A 88 7.00 11.12 -15.74
C LEU A 88 7.10 12.63 -15.56
N ASN A 89 6.27 13.22 -14.71
CA ASN A 89 6.32 14.64 -14.43
C ASN A 89 7.66 14.98 -13.76
N LYS A 90 8.28 16.08 -14.20
CA LYS A 90 9.55 16.59 -13.64
C LYS A 90 9.37 17.95 -12.96
N LYS A 91 8.18 18.52 -13.03
CA LYS A 91 7.87 19.85 -12.50
C LYS A 91 7.29 19.72 -11.09
N ILE A 92 7.67 20.66 -10.23
CA ILE A 92 6.99 20.86 -8.96
C ILE A 92 5.57 21.33 -9.25
N ILE A 93 4.61 20.71 -8.58
CA ILE A 93 3.19 21.02 -8.62
C ILE A 93 2.87 21.93 -7.45
N ASN A 94 2.41 23.13 -7.79
CA ASN A 94 1.95 24.12 -6.83
C ASN A 94 0.41 24.17 -6.88
N LEU A 95 -0.22 23.46 -5.95
CA LEU A 95 -1.66 23.60 -5.72
C LEU A 95 -1.92 24.81 -4.82
N LYS A 96 -3.09 25.44 -4.99
CA LYS A 96 -3.52 26.53 -4.12
C LYS A 96 -3.82 25.98 -2.72
N GLU A 97 -3.44 26.73 -1.69
CA GLU A 97 -3.85 26.44 -0.32
C GLU A 97 -5.37 26.58 -0.17
N GLU A 98 -5.98 25.58 0.42
CA GLU A 98 -7.40 25.51 0.69
C GLU A 98 -7.62 24.89 2.07
N GLN A 99 -8.38 25.60 2.91
CA GLN A 99 -8.82 25.08 4.20
C GLN A 99 -9.64 23.80 4.02
N ASN A 100 -9.72 23.00 5.09
CA ASN A 100 -10.56 21.80 5.10
C ASN A 100 -10.25 20.86 3.93
N SER A 101 -8.99 20.80 3.50
CA SER A 101 -8.59 20.04 2.33
C SER A 101 -7.37 19.18 2.63
N ALA A 102 -7.26 18.05 1.92
CA ALA A 102 -6.06 17.22 1.94
C ALA A 102 -5.58 16.90 0.53
N ILE A 103 -4.27 16.86 0.34
CA ILE A 103 -3.61 16.50 -0.91
C ILE A 103 -2.96 15.13 -0.76
N ILE A 104 -3.32 14.20 -1.65
CA ILE A 104 -2.63 12.91 -1.77
C ILE A 104 -1.41 13.10 -2.68
N ALA A 105 -0.23 13.24 -2.06
CA ALA A 105 1.03 13.36 -2.78
C ALA A 105 1.66 11.97 -2.95
N VAL A 106 1.77 11.49 -4.20
CA VAL A 106 2.23 10.13 -4.49
C VAL A 106 3.73 10.10 -4.76
N ASP A 107 4.42 9.19 -4.08
CA ASP A 107 5.83 8.86 -4.32
C ASP A 107 5.91 7.75 -5.38
N TYR A 108 5.85 8.16 -6.66
CA TYR A 108 5.82 7.22 -7.79
C TYR A 108 7.18 6.54 -7.99
N PHE A 109 7.29 5.29 -7.54
CA PHE A 109 8.44 4.41 -7.80
C PHE A 109 9.80 4.99 -7.35
N GLY A 110 9.80 5.96 -6.42
CA GLY A 110 11.00 6.67 -5.99
C GLY A 110 11.41 7.85 -6.87
N ASN A 111 10.59 8.24 -7.86
CA ASN A 111 10.77 9.49 -8.60
C ASN A 111 10.57 10.70 -7.66
N LYS A 112 11.32 11.79 -7.91
CA LYS A 112 11.38 12.98 -7.04
C LYS A 112 9.99 13.50 -6.67
N LYS A 113 9.89 14.13 -5.50
CA LYS A 113 8.64 14.70 -4.93
C LYS A 113 8.04 15.73 -5.91
N HIS A 114 6.80 15.51 -6.34
CA HIS A 114 6.11 16.48 -7.20
C HIS A 114 5.39 17.56 -6.39
N VAL A 115 4.96 17.26 -5.16
CA VAL A 115 4.36 18.22 -4.22
C VAL A 115 5.34 18.41 -3.05
N GLU A 116 6.06 19.53 -3.05
CA GLU A 116 7.10 19.83 -2.03
C GLU A 116 6.72 20.95 -1.07
N LYS A 117 5.67 21.73 -1.35
CA LYS A 117 5.32 22.89 -0.53
C LYS A 117 4.78 22.43 0.83
N THR A 118 5.24 23.06 1.91
CA THR A 118 4.55 23.00 3.20
C THR A 118 3.30 23.89 3.10
N TYR A 119 2.14 23.27 3.18
CA TYR A 119 0.86 23.95 3.23
C TYR A 119 0.51 24.25 4.69
N GLN A 120 0.03 25.45 5.01
CA GLN A 120 -0.38 25.80 6.38
C GLN A 120 -1.80 25.31 6.66
N GLU A 121 -2.70 25.52 5.70
CA GLU A 121 -4.14 25.26 5.85
C GLU A 121 -4.60 23.92 5.23
N THR A 122 -3.74 23.29 4.42
CA THR A 122 -4.05 22.05 3.69
C THR A 122 -3.20 20.91 4.20
N SER A 123 -3.83 19.78 4.53
CA SER A 123 -3.09 18.59 4.96
C SER A 123 -2.40 17.91 3.77
N ILE A 124 -1.15 17.45 3.95
CA ILE A 124 -0.46 16.61 2.97
C ILE A 124 -0.45 15.17 3.48
N ILE A 125 -0.98 14.26 2.67
CA ILE A 125 -0.93 12.82 2.90
C ILE A 125 -0.01 12.22 1.84
N LYS A 126 1.07 11.56 2.26
CA LYS A 126 1.94 10.85 1.31
C LYS A 126 1.42 9.45 1.01
N ASP A 127 1.26 9.12 -0.26
CA ASP A 127 1.14 7.74 -0.72
C ASP A 127 2.53 7.21 -1.05
N VAL A 128 3.06 6.35 -0.19
CA VAL A 128 4.38 5.71 -0.35
C VAL A 128 4.28 4.27 -0.84
N THR A 129 3.15 3.89 -1.46
CA THR A 129 2.90 2.53 -1.96
C THR A 129 3.98 2.01 -2.90
N HIS A 130 4.62 2.88 -3.68
CA HIS A 130 5.68 2.51 -4.62
C HIS A 130 7.10 2.85 -4.15
N ASN A 131 7.23 3.37 -2.92
CA ASN A 131 8.51 3.68 -2.30
C ASN A 131 8.41 3.56 -0.76
N LEU A 132 8.12 2.37 -0.24
CA LEU A 132 7.90 2.16 1.21
C LEU A 132 9.13 2.59 2.02
N LYS A 133 10.33 2.54 1.42
CA LYS A 133 11.57 2.98 2.07
C LYS A 133 11.54 4.46 2.45
N SER A 134 10.82 5.31 1.72
CA SER A 134 10.72 6.75 2.01
C SER A 134 9.85 7.06 3.23
N ILE A 135 9.09 6.09 3.75
CA ILE A 135 8.20 6.28 4.90
C ILE A 135 8.93 6.80 6.13
N LYS A 136 10.17 6.34 6.37
CA LYS A 136 10.99 6.78 7.51
C LYS A 136 11.48 8.23 7.38
N LYS A 137 11.53 8.76 6.17
CA LYS A 137 12.00 10.12 5.85
C LYS A 137 10.84 11.08 5.62
N THR A 138 9.60 10.67 5.87
CA THR A 138 8.47 11.56 5.64
C THR A 138 8.35 12.60 6.74
N GLU A 139 8.26 13.86 6.34
CA GLU A 139 8.00 15.01 7.21
C GLU A 139 6.51 15.41 7.25
N THR A 140 5.66 14.69 6.51
CA THR A 140 4.22 14.96 6.45
C THR A 140 3.50 14.44 7.69
N ASP A 141 2.33 15.01 7.95
CA ASP A 141 1.52 14.62 9.11
C ASP A 141 1.06 13.17 9.01
N TYR A 142 0.73 12.74 7.79
CA TYR A 142 0.31 11.36 7.50
C TYR A 142 1.01 10.82 6.25
N ALA A 143 1.24 9.52 6.26
CA ALA A 143 1.58 8.72 5.09
C ALA A 143 0.80 7.41 5.12
N PHE A 144 0.55 6.81 3.96
CA PHE A 144 -0.03 5.49 3.85
C PHE A 144 0.63 4.70 2.73
N ALA A 145 0.49 3.38 2.76
CA ALA A 145 1.02 2.50 1.72
C ALA A 145 0.20 1.21 1.60
N SER A 146 0.13 0.64 0.40
CA SER A 146 -0.17 -0.77 0.22
C SER A 146 1.10 -1.62 0.29
N LEU A 147 1.21 -2.47 1.30
CA LEU A 147 2.41 -3.28 1.55
C LEU A 147 2.65 -4.34 0.48
N ARG A 148 1.57 -4.95 -0.06
CA ARG A 148 1.68 -6.02 -1.08
C ARG A 148 2.35 -5.60 -2.38
N LYS A 149 2.51 -4.29 -2.60
CA LYS A 149 3.15 -3.74 -3.82
C LYS A 149 4.67 -3.76 -3.73
N GLU A 150 5.23 -3.88 -2.53
CA GLU A 150 6.69 -3.97 -2.34
C GLU A 150 7.14 -5.18 -1.51
N LEU A 151 6.24 -5.76 -0.73
CA LEU A 151 6.53 -6.86 0.18
C LEU A 151 5.73 -8.12 -0.20
N PRO A 152 6.32 -9.33 -0.06
CA PRO A 152 5.65 -10.60 -0.31
C PRO A 152 4.68 -10.96 0.82
N VAL A 153 3.64 -10.15 0.99
CA VAL A 153 2.54 -10.36 1.94
C VAL A 153 1.20 -10.54 1.21
N PRO A 154 0.29 -11.40 1.69
CA PRO A 154 -1.00 -11.60 1.02
C PRO A 154 -1.85 -10.33 1.03
N THR A 155 -1.95 -9.70 2.21
CA THR A 155 -2.72 -8.46 2.42
C THR A 155 -1.89 -7.46 3.23
N GLY A 156 -2.26 -6.19 3.15
CA GLY A 156 -1.58 -5.16 3.92
C GLY A 156 -1.74 -3.76 3.35
N GLY A 157 -2.25 -2.88 4.20
CA GLY A 157 -2.13 -1.44 4.11
C GLY A 157 -1.71 -0.89 5.46
N ILE A 158 -1.08 0.27 5.45
CA ILE A 158 -0.67 0.95 6.67
C ILE A 158 -1.01 2.43 6.60
N ILE A 159 -1.29 3.03 7.76
CA ILE A 159 -1.19 4.47 7.96
C ILE A 159 -0.04 4.70 8.94
N PHE A 160 0.74 5.74 8.69
CA PHE A 160 1.93 6.07 9.43
C PHE A 160 1.99 7.58 9.72
N SER A 161 2.53 7.95 10.87
CA SER A 161 2.85 9.34 11.20
C SER A 161 4.16 9.41 11.99
N ASN A 162 5.08 10.25 11.53
CA ASN A 162 6.34 10.54 12.24
C ASN A 162 6.17 11.60 13.35
N LYS A 163 4.98 12.19 13.50
CA LYS A 163 4.72 13.30 14.43
C LYS A 163 3.91 12.88 15.67
N ASN A 164 3.95 11.59 16.03
CA ASN A 164 3.16 11.01 17.14
C ASN A 164 1.66 11.41 17.10
N LYS A 165 1.09 11.56 15.89
CA LYS A 165 -0.31 11.89 15.72
C LYS A 165 -1.16 10.66 16.02
N ASN A 166 -2.36 10.88 16.55
CA ASN A 166 -3.39 9.85 16.61
C ASN A 166 -3.67 9.33 15.19
N LEU A 167 -3.76 8.01 15.05
CA LEU A 167 -4.06 7.34 13.80
C LEU A 167 -5.37 6.58 13.94
N PRO A 168 -6.21 6.52 12.89
CA PRO A 168 -7.40 5.68 12.95
C PRO A 168 -7.00 4.21 12.98
N GLU A 169 -7.79 3.43 13.70
CA GLU A 169 -7.69 1.97 13.71
C GLU A 169 -8.74 1.36 12.79
N GLY A 170 -8.38 0.26 12.12
CA GLY A 170 -9.36 -0.53 11.39
C GLY A 170 -10.30 -1.30 12.34
N LYS A 171 -11.28 -1.99 11.76
CA LYS A 171 -12.19 -2.89 12.49
C LYS A 171 -11.79 -4.36 12.31
N ASN A 172 -12.01 -5.17 13.33
CA ASN A 172 -11.85 -6.62 13.19
C ASN A 172 -12.98 -7.19 12.34
N VAL A 173 -12.63 -7.77 11.20
CA VAL A 173 -13.59 -8.37 10.26
C VAL A 173 -13.09 -9.77 9.90
N PHE A 174 -13.92 -10.79 10.13
CA PHE A 174 -13.53 -12.20 9.94
C PHE A 174 -13.12 -12.50 8.49
N GLU A 175 -13.83 -11.91 7.52
CA GLU A 175 -13.58 -12.03 6.09
C GLU A 175 -12.17 -11.58 5.68
N ALA A 176 -11.51 -10.73 6.47
CA ALA A 176 -10.13 -10.34 6.21
C ALA A 176 -9.15 -11.54 6.21
N ASN A 177 -9.35 -12.51 7.12
CA ASN A 177 -8.54 -13.72 7.17
C ASN A 177 -8.82 -14.64 5.98
N LYS A 178 -10.08 -14.74 5.53
CA LYS A 178 -10.45 -15.54 4.34
C LYS A 178 -9.76 -15.03 3.09
N ILE A 179 -9.76 -13.71 2.87
CA ILE A 179 -9.07 -13.10 1.73
C ILE A 179 -7.56 -13.31 1.81
N ALA A 180 -6.97 -13.16 3.00
CA ALA A 180 -5.54 -13.39 3.18
C ALA A 180 -5.13 -14.84 2.90
N LEU A 181 -5.93 -15.82 3.32
CA LEU A 181 -5.72 -17.24 3.00
C LEU A 181 -5.83 -17.51 1.50
N LEU A 182 -6.86 -16.95 0.83
CA LEU A 182 -7.03 -17.11 -0.60
C LEU A 182 -5.83 -16.55 -1.38
N LYS A 183 -5.34 -15.37 -0.99
CA LYS A 183 -4.13 -14.78 -1.58
C LYS A 183 -2.88 -15.57 -1.26
N LEU A 184 -2.73 -16.07 -0.04
CA LEU A 184 -1.58 -16.91 0.33
C LEU A 184 -1.53 -18.19 -0.51
N ASN A 185 -2.67 -18.83 -0.75
CA ASN A 185 -2.78 -19.98 -1.66
C ASN A 185 -2.32 -19.61 -3.07
N ALA A 186 -2.75 -18.47 -3.60
CA ALA A 186 -2.28 -17.96 -4.89
C ALA A 186 -0.75 -17.72 -4.90
N MET A 187 -0.20 -17.16 -3.83
CA MET A 187 1.25 -16.95 -3.69
C MET A 187 2.02 -18.27 -3.74
N PHE A 188 1.53 -19.33 -3.09
CA PHE A 188 2.15 -20.67 -3.13
C PHE A 188 2.06 -21.30 -4.51
N LEU A 189 0.88 -21.29 -5.14
CA LEU A 189 0.69 -21.80 -6.51
C LEU A 189 1.59 -21.07 -7.50
N LYS A 190 1.74 -19.75 -7.35
CA LYS A 190 2.69 -18.97 -8.15
C LYS A 190 4.14 -19.42 -7.93
N THR A 191 4.53 -19.77 -6.71
CA THR A 191 5.88 -20.31 -6.46
C THR A 191 6.10 -21.63 -7.19
N GLN A 192 5.13 -22.54 -7.19
CA GLN A 192 5.21 -23.81 -7.94
C GLN A 192 5.32 -23.58 -9.44
N TYR A 193 4.56 -22.63 -9.99
CA TYR A 193 4.66 -22.23 -11.40
C TYR A 193 6.06 -21.69 -11.77
N LEU A 194 6.64 -20.85 -10.91
CA LEU A 194 7.96 -20.26 -11.11
C LEU A 194 9.11 -21.28 -10.99
N LEU A 195 8.91 -22.34 -10.20
CA LEU A 195 9.82 -23.48 -10.11
C LEU A 195 9.67 -24.44 -11.30
N GLY A 196 8.55 -24.37 -12.03
CA GLY A 196 8.25 -25.27 -13.15
C GLY A 196 7.57 -26.57 -12.74
N GLU A 197 7.04 -26.65 -11.52
CA GLU A 197 6.26 -27.79 -11.01
C GLU A 197 4.79 -27.72 -11.51
N ILE A 198 4.35 -26.53 -11.90
CA ILE A 198 3.05 -26.26 -12.51
C ILE A 198 3.30 -25.45 -13.78
N ASP A 199 2.63 -25.80 -14.87
CA ASP A 199 2.68 -25.02 -16.12
C ASP A 199 1.45 -24.13 -16.32
N ASP A 200 0.33 -24.45 -15.66
CA ASP A 200 -0.89 -23.64 -15.75
C ASP A 200 -0.81 -22.39 -14.86
N LYS A 201 -0.57 -21.25 -15.52
CA LYS A 201 -0.56 -19.92 -14.91
C LYS A 201 -1.93 -19.50 -14.37
N GLU A 202 -3.03 -19.98 -14.96
CA GLU A 202 -4.38 -19.54 -14.59
C GLU A 202 -4.79 -20.03 -13.20
N LEU A 203 -4.21 -21.13 -12.71
CA LEU A 203 -4.46 -21.66 -11.37
C LEU A 203 -4.26 -20.61 -10.27
N PHE A 204 -3.11 -19.92 -10.25
CA PHE A 204 -2.88 -18.90 -9.24
C PHE A 204 -3.52 -17.56 -9.61
N ARG A 205 -3.60 -17.23 -10.90
CA ARG A 205 -4.12 -15.95 -11.37
C ARG A 205 -5.60 -15.77 -11.02
N LYS A 206 -6.40 -16.84 -11.18
CA LYS A 206 -7.82 -16.83 -10.79
C LYS A 206 -7.99 -16.51 -9.30
N HIS A 207 -7.18 -17.10 -8.43
CA HIS A 207 -7.24 -16.85 -6.98
C HIS A 207 -6.90 -15.39 -6.64
N PHE A 208 -5.91 -14.78 -7.30
CA PHE A 208 -5.64 -13.35 -7.12
C PHE A 208 -6.83 -12.48 -7.58
N ILE A 209 -7.39 -12.75 -8.76
CA ILE A 209 -8.54 -12.00 -9.28
C ILE A 209 -9.76 -12.13 -8.35
N ASP A 210 -10.10 -13.35 -7.93
CA ASP A 210 -11.24 -13.62 -7.07
C ASP A 210 -11.07 -12.95 -5.70
N SER A 211 -9.83 -12.92 -5.18
CA SER A 211 -9.52 -12.20 -3.94
C SER A 211 -9.67 -10.69 -4.04
N GLU A 212 -9.39 -10.10 -5.21
CA GLU A 212 -9.61 -8.66 -5.45
C GLU A 212 -11.10 -8.36 -5.57
N LYS A 213 -11.87 -9.21 -6.25
CA LYS A 213 -13.34 -9.09 -6.35
C LYS A 213 -14.04 -9.26 -5.00
N ALA A 214 -13.45 -10.02 -4.07
CA ALA A 214 -13.98 -10.22 -2.74
C ALA A 214 -13.84 -9.00 -1.81
N PHE A 215 -13.14 -7.93 -2.22
CA PHE A 215 -13.14 -6.66 -1.50
C PHE A 215 -14.52 -6.01 -1.56
N SER A 216 -15.31 -6.24 -0.51
CA SER A 216 -16.65 -5.69 -0.35
C SER A 216 -16.66 -4.46 0.58
N ASN A 217 -17.81 -3.79 0.66
CA ASN A 217 -18.03 -2.67 1.59
C ASN A 217 -17.69 -3.03 3.05
N LYS A 218 -17.85 -4.30 3.46
CA LYS A 218 -17.50 -4.76 4.83
C LYS A 218 -16.01 -4.64 5.16
N LEU A 219 -15.15 -4.51 4.15
CA LEU A 219 -13.70 -4.46 4.28
C LEU A 219 -13.14 -3.05 4.10
N LYS A 220 -14.00 -2.04 3.94
CA LYS A 220 -13.60 -0.64 3.69
C LYS A 220 -12.69 -0.07 4.77
N ASP A 221 -12.94 -0.43 6.02
CA ASP A 221 -12.17 0.01 7.17
C ASP A 221 -11.61 -1.17 7.98
N ALA A 222 -11.43 -2.34 7.37
CA ALA A 222 -10.98 -3.54 8.09
C ALA A 222 -9.48 -3.48 8.46
N LYS A 223 -9.15 -3.94 9.67
CA LYS A 223 -7.78 -4.26 10.10
C LYS A 223 -7.19 -5.32 9.18
N ASN A 224 -5.86 -5.35 9.11
CA ASN A 224 -5.18 -6.42 8.39
C ASN A 224 -5.45 -7.79 9.04
N SER A 225 -5.37 -8.85 8.24
CA SER A 225 -5.50 -10.21 8.75
C SER A 225 -4.39 -10.56 9.74
N TYR A 226 -4.68 -11.47 10.66
CA TYR A 226 -3.67 -12.00 11.59
C TYR A 226 -2.52 -12.66 10.82
N LEU A 227 -2.86 -13.53 9.87
CA LEU A 227 -1.91 -14.25 9.02
C LEU A 227 -0.93 -13.31 8.30
N SER A 228 -1.43 -12.26 7.64
CA SER A 228 -0.58 -11.33 6.92
C SER A 228 0.29 -10.49 7.87
N ASN A 229 -0.21 -10.17 9.07
CA ASN A 229 0.59 -9.51 10.09
C ASN A 229 1.72 -10.41 10.61
N GLU A 230 1.46 -11.69 10.84
CA GLU A 230 2.51 -12.65 11.24
C GLU A 230 3.57 -12.82 10.17
N ILE A 231 3.18 -12.99 8.89
CA ILE A 231 4.15 -13.02 7.78
C ILE A 231 4.97 -11.72 7.76
N LEU A 232 4.29 -10.56 7.84
CA LEU A 232 4.95 -9.26 7.79
C LEU A 232 5.98 -9.08 8.90
N LYS A 233 5.71 -9.54 10.14
CA LYS A 233 6.66 -9.46 11.28
C LYS A 233 7.99 -10.15 10.95
N HIS A 234 7.95 -11.23 10.19
CA HIS A 234 9.12 -12.05 9.90
C HIS A 234 9.76 -11.78 8.54
N LEU A 235 9.48 -10.65 7.89
CA LEU A 235 10.17 -10.25 6.66
C LEU A 235 11.43 -9.41 6.96
N GLU A 236 12.50 -9.66 6.22
CA GLU A 236 13.68 -8.77 6.13
C GLU A 236 13.35 -7.57 5.21
N ILE A 237 12.48 -6.69 5.69
CA ILE A 237 11.91 -5.59 4.90
C ILE A 237 13.00 -4.72 4.27
N THR A 238 14.02 -4.32 5.04
CA THR A 238 15.12 -3.48 4.52
C THR A 238 15.83 -4.15 3.35
N SER A 239 16.19 -5.44 3.48
CA SER A 239 16.87 -6.18 2.42
C SER A 239 16.02 -6.34 1.16
N ILE A 240 14.71 -6.57 1.31
CA ILE A 240 13.78 -6.65 0.18
C ILE A 240 13.73 -5.31 -0.58
N LEU A 241 13.58 -4.20 0.15
CA LEU A 241 13.53 -2.85 -0.43
C LEU A 241 14.85 -2.45 -1.08
N ASP A 242 15.99 -2.80 -0.48
CA ASP A 242 17.32 -2.56 -1.04
C ASP A 242 17.55 -3.36 -2.32
N GLN A 243 17.11 -4.62 -2.35
CA GLN A 243 17.19 -5.43 -3.56
C GLN A 243 16.33 -4.83 -4.69
N LYS A 244 15.11 -4.37 -4.37
CA LYS A 244 14.27 -3.68 -5.36
C LYS A 244 15.00 -2.48 -5.95
N GLN A 245 15.63 -1.64 -5.13
CA GLN A 245 16.39 -0.48 -5.61
C GLN A 245 17.53 -0.89 -6.55
N LYS A 246 18.31 -1.90 -6.16
CA LYS A 246 19.41 -2.44 -7.00
C LYS A 246 18.92 -2.98 -8.35
N ASN A 247 17.71 -3.55 -8.41
CA ASN A 247 17.14 -4.07 -9.65
C ASN A 247 16.63 -2.96 -10.59
N ILE A 248 16.45 -1.73 -10.10
CA ILE A 248 15.96 -0.59 -10.88
C ILE A 248 17.10 0.33 -11.31
N SER A 249 18.18 0.40 -10.54
CA SER A 249 19.42 1.09 -10.92
C SER A 249 20.16 0.29 -11.99
N PHE A 250 19.88 0.62 -13.26
CA PHE A 250 20.69 0.23 -14.41
C PHE A 250 21.82 1.24 -14.62
#